data_AF-A0A413R3Y3-F1
#
_entry.id   AF-A0A413R3Y3-F1
#
_cell.length_a   1.000
_cell.length_b   1.000
_cell.length_c   1.000
_cell.angle_alpha   90.00
_cell.angle_beta   90.00
_cell.angle_gamma   90.00
#
_symmetry.space_group_name_H-M   'P 1'
#
loop_
_entity.id
_entity.type
_entity.pdbx_description
1 polymer ?
#
loop_
_entity_poly.entity_id
_entity_poly.type
_entity_poly.pdbx_seq_one_letter_code
_entity_poly.pdbx_strand_id
1 'polypeptide(L)'
;MNRRIFANLILYDIRKGFRENKIKWIVGVFIFVFFSFITVSDFSVNSPEFGFLAYFTNILQGMPPYIKTDDSVFTIPVSWFLLYAFLFFMVGFYPLSDLYGAGKKTLILSGSRFKWLWSKYIWTVINVIMYYAAMILVLAAVTCAIGKWSTKPDDMLLEMGIDMQQFATGNEVLVWLILPMLCACTIAVVQLTISVFAGAIVGYIVSIVYLVVSVYWVSPFLMGNYLMIIRNNRICAGGMDAAAGIISCIIVMVVSVVSGSVYFNRKNIL
;
A
#
# COMPACT_ATOMS: atom_id res chain seq x y z
N MET A 1 -4.79 20.45 -27.61
CA MET A 1 -5.96 20.70 -26.73
C MET A 1 -6.22 19.56 -25.71
N ASN A 2 -6.24 18.28 -26.12
CA ASN A 2 -6.57 17.15 -25.24
C ASN A 2 -5.64 16.90 -24.03
N ARG A 3 -4.31 17.08 -24.19
CA ARG A 3 -3.33 16.82 -23.11
C ARG A 3 -3.47 17.79 -21.93
N ARG A 4 -3.72 19.08 -22.20
CA ARG A 4 -3.91 20.11 -21.14
C ARG A 4 -5.15 19.84 -20.30
N ILE A 5 -6.25 19.42 -20.92
CA ILE A 5 -7.49 19.07 -20.22
C ILE A 5 -7.26 17.88 -19.28
N PHE A 6 -6.56 16.84 -19.75
CA PHE A 6 -6.26 15.67 -18.91
C PHE A 6 -5.34 16.02 -17.73
N ALA A 7 -4.29 16.80 -17.95
CA ALA A 7 -3.40 17.26 -16.88
C ALA A 7 -4.16 18.10 -15.83
N ASN A 8 -5.05 19.00 -16.28
CA ASN A 8 -5.89 19.80 -15.38
C ASN A 8 -6.86 18.93 -14.58
N LEU A 9 -7.36 17.85 -15.15
CA LEU A 9 -8.24 16.89 -14.45
C LEU A 9 -7.48 16.15 -13.35
N ILE A 10 -6.25 15.69 -13.63
CA ILE A 10 -5.38 15.07 -12.62
C ILE A 10 -5.08 16.05 -11.49
N LEU A 11 -4.70 17.30 -11.81
CA LEU A 11 -4.44 18.33 -10.81
C LEU A 11 -5.67 18.68 -9.98
N TYR A 12 -6.85 18.72 -10.61
CA TYR A 12 -8.12 18.89 -9.91
C TYR A 12 -8.35 17.75 -8.92
N ASP A 13 -8.14 16.51 -9.37
CA ASP A 13 -8.37 15.33 -8.54
C ASP A 13 -7.42 15.26 -7.36
N ILE A 14 -6.14 15.57 -7.57
CA ILE A 14 -5.15 15.71 -6.50
C ILE A 14 -5.64 16.73 -5.48
N ARG A 15 -5.89 17.98 -5.89
CA ARG A 15 -6.28 19.05 -4.96
C ARG A 15 -7.56 18.73 -4.20
N LYS A 16 -8.59 18.26 -4.91
CA LYS A 16 -9.88 17.95 -4.31
C LYS A 16 -9.81 16.72 -3.41
N GLY A 17 -9.19 15.64 -3.88
CA GLY A 17 -9.09 14.39 -3.13
C GLY A 17 -8.28 14.55 -1.85
N PHE A 18 -7.17 15.29 -1.87
CA PHE A 18 -6.43 15.61 -0.64
C PHE A 18 -7.26 16.46 0.33
N ARG A 19 -8.03 17.43 -0.17
CA ARG A 19 -8.90 18.26 0.67
C ARG A 19 -10.03 17.46 1.32
N GLU A 20 -10.67 16.56 0.57
CA GLU A 20 -11.75 15.71 1.09
C GLU A 20 -11.22 14.65 2.06
N ASN A 21 -10.01 14.13 1.82
CA ASN A 21 -9.37 13.16 2.70
C ASN A 21 -8.51 13.80 3.81
N LYS A 22 -8.57 15.12 4.04
CA LYS A 22 -7.70 15.81 5.01
C LYS A 22 -7.75 15.19 6.42
N ILE A 23 -8.94 14.80 6.88
CA ILE A 23 -9.13 14.17 8.20
C ILE A 23 -8.48 12.79 8.20
N LYS A 24 -8.63 12.01 7.11
CA LYS A 24 -7.97 10.71 6.96
C LYS A 24 -6.45 10.85 6.94
N TRP A 25 -5.91 11.91 6.35
CA TRP A 25 -4.47 12.17 6.40
C TRP A 25 -3.99 12.47 7.83
N ILE A 26 -4.72 13.29 8.58
CA ILE A 26 -4.40 13.56 10.00
C ILE A 26 -4.43 12.27 10.82
N VAL A 27 -5.48 11.46 10.66
CA VAL A 27 -5.59 10.15 11.33
C VAL A 27 -4.46 9.22 10.89
N GLY A 28 -4.09 9.20 9.61
CA GLY A 28 -2.96 8.41 9.11
C GLY A 28 -1.63 8.80 9.74
N VAL A 29 -1.35 10.09 9.85
CA VAL A 29 -0.16 10.59 10.55
C VAL A 29 -0.17 10.16 12.02
N PHE A 30 -1.32 10.24 12.70
CA PHE A 30 -1.44 9.77 14.07
C PHE A 30 -1.14 8.26 14.20
N ILE A 31 -1.68 7.44 13.29
CA ILE A 31 -1.39 6.00 13.22
C ILE A 31 0.11 5.75 13.03
N PHE A 32 0.78 6.50 12.15
CA PHE A 32 2.22 6.37 11.93
C PHE A 32 3.05 6.75 13.15
N VAL A 33 2.68 7.83 13.85
CA VAL A 33 3.33 8.23 15.11
C VAL A 33 3.14 7.15 16.17
N PHE A 34 1.93 6.62 16.30
CA PHE A 34 1.60 5.56 17.25
C PHE A 34 2.41 4.29 16.99
N PHE A 35 2.47 3.81 15.74
CA PHE A 35 3.30 2.65 15.41
C PHE A 35 4.79 2.91 15.59
N SER A 36 5.27 4.10 15.22
CA SER A 36 6.67 4.48 15.46
C SER A 36 7.00 4.45 16.96
N PHE A 37 6.10 4.92 17.82
CA PHE A 37 6.28 4.90 19.27
C PHE A 37 6.30 3.48 19.84
N ILE A 38 5.34 2.60 19.45
CA ILE A 38 5.33 1.19 19.87
C ILE A 38 6.63 0.50 19.47
N THR A 39 7.04 0.70 18.21
CA THR A 39 8.24 0.06 17.67
C THR A 39 9.48 0.50 18.46
N VAL A 40 9.62 1.81 18.71
CA VAL A 40 10.71 2.36 19.53
C VAL A 40 10.66 1.81 20.96
N SER A 41 9.49 1.72 21.59
CA SER A 41 9.38 1.25 22.97
C SER A 41 9.79 -0.22 23.08
N ASP A 42 9.28 -1.06 22.18
CA ASP A 42 9.56 -2.50 22.18
C ASP A 42 11.05 -2.76 21.97
N PHE A 43 11.70 -2.00 21.09
CA PHE A 43 13.13 -2.13 20.86
C PHE A 43 14.00 -1.51 21.94
N SER A 44 13.59 -0.39 22.54
CA SER A 44 14.34 0.23 23.65
C SER A 44 14.52 -0.72 24.84
N VAL A 45 13.56 -1.63 25.04
CA VAL A 45 13.61 -2.67 26.08
C VAL A 45 14.52 -3.83 25.67
N ASN A 46 14.50 -4.22 24.39
CA ASN A 46 15.12 -5.48 23.95
C ASN A 46 16.53 -5.33 23.35
N SER A 47 16.86 -4.19 22.75
CA SER A 47 18.18 -3.95 22.12
C SER A 47 18.41 -2.45 21.84
N PRO A 48 19.39 -1.81 22.51
CA PRO A 48 19.53 -0.36 22.46
C PRO A 48 20.02 0.21 21.12
N GLU A 49 20.59 -0.61 20.22
CA GLU A 49 21.32 -0.16 19.03
C GLU A 49 20.50 0.02 17.75
N PHE A 50 19.19 -0.27 17.77
CA PHE A 50 18.38 -0.24 16.54
C PHE A 50 18.09 1.15 15.96
N GLY A 51 18.25 1.26 14.64
CA GLY A 51 18.04 2.46 13.83
C GLY A 51 16.72 2.56 13.07
N PHE A 52 16.65 3.54 12.16
CA PHE A 52 15.49 3.81 11.29
C PHE A 52 15.08 2.61 10.45
N LEU A 53 16.06 1.88 9.89
CA LEU A 53 15.78 0.77 8.98
C LEU A 53 15.17 -0.44 9.70
N ALA A 54 15.56 -0.69 10.95
CA ALA A 54 14.95 -1.71 11.79
C ALA A 54 13.49 -1.33 12.09
N TYR A 55 13.24 -0.10 12.56
CA TYR A 55 11.86 0.32 12.84
C TYR A 55 10.96 0.32 11.60
N PHE A 56 11.50 0.67 10.43
CA PHE A 56 10.78 0.60 9.17
C PHE A 56 10.43 -0.85 8.80
N THR A 57 11.39 -1.75 8.99
CA THR A 57 11.20 -3.19 8.74
C THR A 57 10.14 -3.74 9.67
N ASN A 58 10.19 -3.43 10.97
CA ASN A 58 9.21 -3.88 11.95
C ASN A 58 7.75 -3.55 11.57
N ILE A 59 7.51 -2.33 11.08
CA ILE A 59 6.18 -1.86 10.70
C ILE A 59 5.63 -2.65 9.49
N LEU A 60 6.52 -3.01 8.55
CA LEU A 60 6.16 -3.68 7.28
C LEU A 60 6.44 -5.18 7.26
N GLN A 61 7.04 -5.76 8.31
CA GLN A 61 7.56 -7.13 8.29
C GLN A 61 6.46 -8.16 7.99
N GLY A 62 5.25 -7.92 8.52
CA GLY A 62 4.14 -8.86 8.42
C GLY A 62 4.33 -10.05 9.35
N MET A 63 4.06 -11.26 8.84
CA MET A 63 4.31 -12.51 9.58
C MET A 63 4.87 -13.59 8.65
N PRO A 64 5.62 -14.58 9.19
CA PRO A 64 6.04 -15.75 8.43
C PRO A 64 4.85 -16.48 7.75
N PRO A 65 5.13 -17.35 6.76
CA PRO A 65 4.14 -18.28 6.22
C PRO A 65 3.37 -18.99 7.34
N TYR A 66 2.04 -18.94 7.30
CA TYR A 66 1.22 -19.68 8.25
C TYR A 66 1.28 -21.18 7.94
N ILE A 67 1.69 -21.98 8.93
CA ILE A 67 1.77 -23.43 8.83
C ILE A 67 0.65 -24.01 9.69
N LYS A 68 -0.31 -24.67 9.05
CA LYS A 68 -1.44 -25.29 9.74
C LYS A 68 -1.03 -26.64 10.35
N THR A 69 -0.93 -26.67 11.67
CA THR A 69 -0.80 -27.89 12.50
C THR A 69 -1.97 -28.00 13.47
N ASP A 70 -2.15 -29.15 14.12
CA ASP A 70 -3.26 -29.38 15.05
C ASP A 70 -3.31 -28.38 16.21
N ASP A 71 -2.14 -27.87 16.64
CA ASP A 71 -2.00 -26.88 17.71
C ASP A 71 -1.85 -25.43 17.20
N SER A 72 -1.85 -25.21 15.88
CA SER A 72 -1.60 -23.89 15.31
C SER A 72 -2.81 -22.94 15.48
N VAL A 73 -2.58 -21.78 16.09
CA VAL A 73 -3.55 -20.69 16.14
C VAL A 73 -3.27 -19.72 15.01
N PHE A 74 -4.29 -19.44 14.18
CA PHE A 74 -4.17 -18.41 13.16
C PHE A 74 -4.18 -17.01 13.81
N THR A 75 -3.11 -16.26 13.57
CA THR A 75 -2.96 -14.88 14.01
C THR A 75 -2.84 -13.95 12.81
N ILE A 76 -3.21 -12.68 13.01
CA ILE A 76 -3.06 -11.64 11.99
C ILE A 76 -2.01 -10.65 12.51
N PRO A 77 -1.02 -10.24 11.68
CA PRO A 77 -0.06 -9.23 12.07
C PRO A 77 -0.78 -7.87 12.16
N VAL A 78 -1.18 -7.49 13.37
CA VAL A 78 -2.11 -6.37 13.61
C VAL A 78 -1.58 -5.06 13.04
N SER A 79 -0.30 -4.73 13.27
CA SER A 79 0.31 -3.49 12.79
C SER A 79 0.29 -3.41 11.26
N TRP A 80 0.73 -4.47 10.59
CA TRP A 80 0.72 -4.60 9.14
C TRP A 80 -0.71 -4.53 8.58
N PHE A 81 -1.65 -5.25 9.19
CA PHE A 81 -3.04 -5.30 8.71
C PHE A 81 -3.72 -3.94 8.85
N LEU A 82 -3.58 -3.26 10.01
CA LEU A 82 -4.16 -1.94 10.24
C LEU A 82 -3.57 -0.89 9.30
N LEU A 83 -2.26 -0.96 9.01
CA LEU A 83 -1.60 -0.07 8.05
C LEU A 83 -2.26 -0.16 6.67
N TYR A 84 -2.39 -1.37 6.12
CA TYR A 84 -2.96 -1.56 4.79
C TYR A 84 -4.47 -1.39 4.76
N ALA A 85 -5.19 -1.80 5.80
CA ALA A 85 -6.63 -1.55 5.92
C ALA A 85 -6.91 -0.04 5.90
N PHE A 86 -6.14 0.75 6.64
CA PHE A 86 -6.31 2.19 6.66
C PHE A 86 -5.94 2.85 5.31
N LEU A 87 -4.85 2.40 4.67
CA LEU A 87 -4.49 2.85 3.32
C LEU A 87 -5.65 2.64 2.34
N PHE A 88 -6.24 1.45 2.33
CA PHE A 88 -7.34 1.09 1.44
C PHE A 88 -8.63 1.86 1.75
N PHE A 89 -8.89 2.16 3.02
CA PHE A 89 -9.95 3.08 3.44
C PHE A 89 -9.71 4.52 2.96
N MET A 90 -8.46 4.98 2.93
CA MET A 90 -8.10 6.32 2.46
C MET A 90 -8.44 6.49 0.98
N VAL A 91 -8.06 5.52 0.14
CA VAL A 91 -8.20 5.61 -1.33
C VAL A 91 -9.58 5.22 -1.86
N GLY A 92 -10.38 4.45 -1.11
CA GLY A 92 -11.60 3.82 -1.63
C GLY A 92 -12.78 4.73 -1.92
N PHE A 93 -12.94 5.83 -1.17
CA PHE A 93 -14.22 6.58 -1.17
C PHE A 93 -14.23 7.80 -2.10
N TYR A 94 -13.09 8.46 -2.30
CA TYR A 94 -13.02 9.71 -3.06
C TYR A 94 -13.48 9.57 -4.52
N PRO A 95 -13.05 8.55 -5.30
CA PRO A 95 -13.45 8.48 -6.71
C PRO A 95 -14.96 8.35 -6.92
N LEU A 96 -15.67 7.66 -6.01
CA LEU A 96 -17.12 7.51 -6.09
C LEU A 96 -17.86 8.71 -5.50
N SER A 97 -17.37 9.32 -4.41
CA SER A 97 -17.96 10.57 -3.89
C SER A 97 -17.87 11.68 -4.94
N ASP A 98 -16.77 11.72 -5.70
CA ASP A 98 -16.63 12.61 -6.84
C ASP A 98 -17.68 12.30 -7.92
N LEU A 99 -17.79 11.04 -8.36
CA LEU A 99 -18.73 10.64 -9.41
C LEU A 99 -20.19 11.02 -9.10
N TYR A 100 -20.64 10.83 -7.85
CA TYR A 100 -22.01 11.15 -7.45
C TYR A 100 -22.20 12.62 -7.07
N GLY A 101 -21.13 13.35 -6.77
CA GLY A 101 -21.14 14.77 -6.45
C GLY A 101 -20.70 15.66 -7.62
N ALA A 102 -19.73 16.55 -7.35
CA ALA A 102 -19.27 17.54 -8.34
C ALA A 102 -18.50 16.93 -9.54
N GLY A 103 -18.16 15.64 -9.50
CA GLY A 103 -17.48 14.92 -10.57
C GLY A 103 -18.35 14.68 -11.80
N LYS A 104 -19.68 14.76 -11.71
CA LYS A 104 -20.55 14.75 -12.90
C LYS A 104 -20.22 15.90 -13.85
N LYS A 105 -19.98 17.10 -13.30
CA LYS A 105 -19.61 18.28 -14.08
C LYS A 105 -18.22 18.10 -14.72
N THR A 106 -17.25 17.57 -13.98
CA THR A 106 -15.89 17.34 -14.53
C THR A 106 -15.88 16.24 -15.59
N LEU A 107 -16.72 15.21 -15.43
CA LEU A 107 -16.92 14.17 -16.43
C LEU A 107 -17.42 14.76 -17.76
N ILE A 108 -18.47 15.60 -17.72
CA ILE A 108 -19.02 16.29 -18.90
C ILE A 108 -17.96 17.22 -19.52
N LEU A 109 -17.29 18.05 -18.71
CA LEU A 109 -16.28 19.00 -19.18
C LEU A 109 -15.02 18.33 -19.75
N SER A 110 -14.66 17.14 -19.26
CA SER A 110 -13.52 16.37 -19.79
C SER A 110 -13.78 15.82 -21.21
N GLY A 111 -15.06 15.73 -21.59
CA GLY A 111 -15.53 15.15 -22.85
C GLY A 111 -15.20 13.66 -23.02
N SER A 112 -14.72 12.97 -21.98
CA SER A 112 -14.29 11.57 -22.10
C SER A 112 -14.36 10.82 -20.77
N ARG A 113 -15.19 9.77 -20.75
CA ARG A 113 -15.30 8.83 -19.63
C ARG A 113 -13.97 8.17 -19.29
N PHE A 114 -13.18 7.83 -20.32
CA PHE A 114 -11.83 7.27 -20.14
C PHE A 114 -10.91 8.24 -19.42
N LYS A 115 -10.82 9.50 -19.86
CA LYS A 115 -9.95 10.49 -19.20
C LYS A 115 -10.33 10.69 -17.73
N TRP A 116 -11.63 10.71 -17.43
CA TRP A 116 -12.09 10.82 -16.06
C TRP A 116 -11.63 9.63 -15.21
N LEU A 117 -11.85 8.39 -15.67
CA LEU A 117 -11.47 7.21 -14.90
C LEU A 117 -9.95 7.07 -14.76
N TRP A 118 -9.19 7.34 -15.82
CA TRP A 118 -7.72 7.33 -15.78
C TRP A 118 -7.15 8.36 -14.80
N SER A 119 -7.78 9.53 -14.69
CA SER A 119 -7.42 10.51 -13.67
C SER A 119 -7.60 9.96 -12.25
N LYS A 120 -8.66 9.15 -12.02
CA LYS A 120 -8.87 8.46 -10.72
C LYS A 120 -7.84 7.39 -10.44
N TYR A 121 -7.47 6.57 -11.44
CA TYR A 121 -6.39 5.59 -11.28
C TYR A 121 -5.06 6.27 -10.91
N ILE A 122 -4.70 7.35 -11.61
CA ILE A 122 -3.49 8.14 -11.30
C ILE A 122 -3.58 8.72 -9.88
N TRP A 123 -4.72 9.31 -9.52
CA TRP A 123 -4.95 9.82 -8.18
C TRP A 123 -4.77 8.74 -7.10
N THR A 124 -5.29 7.53 -7.32
CA THR A 124 -5.16 6.40 -6.40
C THR A 124 -3.69 6.02 -6.21
N VAL A 125 -2.94 5.88 -7.30
CA VAL A 125 -1.50 5.56 -7.24
C VAL A 125 -0.72 6.65 -6.50
N ILE A 126 -0.99 7.93 -6.79
CA ILE A 126 -0.35 9.06 -6.09
C ILE A 126 -0.67 9.02 -4.59
N ASN A 127 -1.90 8.72 -4.18
CA ASN A 127 -2.24 8.63 -2.76
C ASN A 127 -1.49 7.50 -2.05
N VAL A 128 -1.33 6.34 -2.69
CA VAL A 128 -0.53 5.25 -2.13
C VAL A 128 0.94 5.67 -1.97
N ILE A 129 1.55 6.29 -2.98
CA ILE A 129 2.93 6.78 -2.91
C ILE A 129 3.10 7.81 -1.79
N MET A 130 2.17 8.76 -1.69
CA MET A 130 2.19 9.78 -0.65
C MET A 130 1.99 9.19 0.75
N TYR A 131 1.25 8.08 0.87
CA TYR A 131 1.03 7.39 2.14
C TYR A 131 2.33 6.76 2.64
N TYR A 132 3.06 6.08 1.77
CA TYR A 132 4.40 5.56 2.07
C TYR A 132 5.39 6.70 2.39
N ALA A 133 5.36 7.79 1.62
CA ALA A 133 6.21 8.95 1.88
C ALA A 133 5.93 9.57 3.25
N ALA A 134 4.66 9.73 3.63
CA ALA A 134 4.28 10.24 4.94
C ALA A 134 4.73 9.31 6.07
N MET A 135 4.58 7.99 5.90
CA MET A 135 5.06 6.99 6.87
C MET A 135 6.57 7.10 7.08
N ILE A 136 7.35 7.15 5.99
CA ILE A 136 8.81 7.31 6.01
C ILE A 136 9.21 8.62 6.71
N LEU A 137 8.55 9.74 6.37
CA LEU A 137 8.86 11.05 6.96
C LEU A 137 8.56 11.10 8.45
N VAL A 138 7.44 10.54 8.89
CA VAL A 138 7.08 10.45 10.32
C VAL A 138 8.10 9.61 11.07
N LEU A 139 8.45 8.44 10.53
CA LEU A 139 9.43 7.56 11.16
C LEU A 139 10.82 8.21 11.21
N ALA A 140 11.24 8.89 10.14
CA ALA A 140 12.49 9.64 10.11
C ALA A 140 12.51 10.76 11.17
N ALA A 141 11.41 11.50 11.32
CA ALA A 141 11.30 12.55 12.33
C ALA A 141 11.40 11.98 13.76
N VAL A 142 10.71 10.87 14.05
CA VAL A 142 10.74 10.20 15.36
C VAL A 142 12.14 9.68 15.68
N THR A 143 12.78 8.99 14.74
CA THR A 143 14.13 8.42 14.92
C THR A 143 15.20 9.47 15.10
N CYS A 144 15.13 10.58 14.35
CA CYS A 144 15.98 11.75 14.56
C CYS A 144 15.75 12.38 15.93
N ALA A 145 14.50 12.53 16.38
CA ALA A 145 14.17 13.13 17.68
C ALA A 145 14.71 12.31 18.88
N ILE A 146 14.81 10.99 18.73
CA ILE A 146 15.34 10.09 19.77
C ILE A 146 16.88 9.94 19.65
N GLY A 147 17.50 10.48 18.60
CA GLY A 147 18.94 10.38 18.37
C GLY A 147 19.40 8.99 17.90
N LYS A 148 18.49 8.17 17.38
CA LYS A 148 18.75 6.78 16.91
C LYS A 148 18.69 6.66 15.39
N TRP A 149 19.20 7.65 14.66
CA TRP A 149 19.28 7.56 13.21
C TRP A 149 20.39 6.58 12.80
N SER A 150 20.00 5.42 12.29
CA SER A 150 20.90 4.49 11.60
C SER A 150 20.18 3.85 10.41
N THR A 151 20.92 3.69 9.32
CA THR A 151 20.48 3.06 8.07
C THR A 151 21.33 1.82 7.76
N LYS A 152 22.04 1.28 8.75
CA LYS A 152 22.94 0.14 8.54
C LYS A 152 22.13 -1.14 8.35
N PRO A 153 22.46 -1.98 7.36
CA PRO A 153 21.84 -3.30 7.19
C PRO A 153 22.08 -4.23 8.39
N ASP A 154 23.16 -4.02 9.15
CA ASP A 154 23.49 -4.79 10.36
C ASP A 154 22.39 -4.68 11.44
N ASP A 155 21.64 -3.57 11.46
CA ASP A 155 20.49 -3.38 12.36
C ASP A 155 19.35 -4.37 12.03
N MET A 156 19.27 -4.84 10.79
CA MET A 156 18.24 -5.79 10.33
C MET A 156 18.62 -7.24 10.64
N LEU A 157 19.92 -7.49 10.71
CA LEU A 157 20.57 -8.73 11.11
C LEU A 157 20.19 -9.12 12.55
N LEU A 158 20.22 -8.13 13.45
CA LEU A 158 19.80 -8.28 14.84
C LEU A 158 18.27 -8.37 15.02
N GLU A 159 17.47 -7.71 14.17
CA GLU A 159 16.00 -7.72 14.30
C GLU A 159 15.38 -9.03 13.81
N MET A 160 15.80 -9.51 12.64
CA MET A 160 15.18 -10.67 11.99
C MET A 160 15.99 -11.96 12.17
N GLY A 161 17.21 -11.89 12.72
CA GLY A 161 18.12 -13.03 12.85
C GLY A 161 18.71 -13.50 11.52
N ILE A 162 18.80 -12.62 10.52
CA ILE A 162 19.11 -12.97 9.13
C ILE A 162 20.34 -12.23 8.66
N ASP A 163 21.37 -12.96 8.22
CA ASP A 163 22.65 -12.41 7.78
C ASP A 163 22.54 -11.58 6.50
N MET A 164 22.60 -10.26 6.68
CA MET A 164 22.50 -9.25 5.62
C MET A 164 23.80 -9.12 4.80
N GLN A 165 24.91 -9.76 5.20
CA GLN A 165 26.15 -9.75 4.41
C GLN A 165 26.04 -10.51 3.09
N GLN A 166 24.97 -11.28 2.88
CA GLN A 166 24.69 -11.98 1.61
C GLN A 166 23.98 -11.10 0.57
N PHE A 167 23.63 -9.85 0.89
CA PHE A 167 22.84 -8.99 0.01
C PHE A 167 23.74 -8.08 -0.83
N ALA A 168 23.64 -8.20 -2.16
CA ALA A 168 24.22 -7.24 -3.07
C ALA A 168 23.52 -5.87 -2.91
N THR A 169 24.31 -4.84 -2.63
CA THR A 169 23.87 -3.47 -2.34
C THR A 169 23.00 -2.94 -3.49
N GLY A 170 21.76 -2.53 -3.19
CA GLY A 170 20.77 -1.99 -4.15
C GLY A 170 19.53 -2.86 -4.36
N ASN A 171 19.60 -4.16 -4.06
CA ASN A 171 18.47 -5.08 -4.20
C ASN A 171 17.51 -5.03 -3.00
N GLU A 172 17.94 -4.40 -1.89
CA GLU A 172 17.19 -4.21 -0.64
C GLU A 172 16.06 -3.18 -0.81
N VAL A 173 16.33 -2.00 -1.36
CA VAL A 173 15.30 -0.97 -1.58
C VAL A 173 14.15 -1.50 -2.42
N LEU A 174 14.46 -2.36 -3.40
CA LEU A 174 13.46 -3.01 -4.23
C LEU A 174 12.53 -3.90 -3.41
N VAL A 175 13.07 -4.73 -2.52
CA VAL A 175 12.29 -5.69 -1.72
C VAL A 175 11.59 -5.02 -0.53
N TRP A 176 12.21 -4.03 0.11
CA TRP A 176 11.70 -3.38 1.32
C TRP A 176 10.70 -2.26 1.05
N LEU A 177 10.82 -1.57 -0.09
CA LEU A 177 10.01 -0.40 -0.38
C LEU A 177 9.27 -0.50 -1.71
N ILE A 178 9.98 -0.74 -2.81
CA ILE A 178 9.38 -0.65 -4.15
C ILE A 178 8.34 -1.74 -4.38
N LEU A 179 8.65 -2.99 -4.03
CA LEU A 179 7.75 -4.12 -4.23
C LEU A 179 6.49 -4.02 -3.35
N PRO A 180 6.56 -3.78 -2.03
CA PRO A 180 5.37 -3.56 -1.21
C PRO A 180 4.53 -2.37 -1.69
N MET A 181 5.17 -1.26 -2.06
CA MET A 181 4.44 -0.09 -2.59
C MET A 181 3.73 -0.41 -3.92
N LEU A 182 4.39 -1.14 -4.83
CA LEU A 182 3.80 -1.57 -6.10
C LEU A 182 2.60 -2.50 -5.90
N CYS A 183 2.71 -3.44 -4.95
CA CYS A 183 1.62 -4.35 -4.58
C CYS A 183 0.44 -3.58 -3.99
N ALA A 184 0.70 -2.59 -3.13
CA ALA A 184 -0.33 -1.74 -2.54
C ALA A 184 -1.03 -0.90 -3.61
N CYS A 185 -0.29 -0.33 -4.56
CA CYS A 185 -0.84 0.36 -5.74
C CYS A 185 -1.75 -0.58 -6.55
N THR A 186 -1.30 -1.82 -6.78
CA THR A 186 -2.07 -2.82 -7.53
C THR A 186 -3.39 -3.14 -6.85
N ILE A 187 -3.37 -3.46 -5.55
CA ILE A 187 -4.58 -3.76 -4.79
C ILE A 187 -5.51 -2.54 -4.74
N ALA A 188 -4.98 -1.33 -4.61
CA ALA A 188 -5.77 -0.10 -4.63
C ALA A 188 -6.43 0.17 -6.01
N VAL A 189 -5.75 -0.15 -7.11
CA VAL A 189 -6.30 -0.08 -8.47
C VAL A 189 -7.40 -1.14 -8.68
N VAL A 190 -7.21 -2.36 -8.19
CA VAL A 190 -8.24 -3.41 -8.18
C VAL A 190 -9.44 -2.94 -7.35
N GLN A 191 -9.21 -2.38 -6.16
CA GLN A 191 -10.24 -1.85 -5.29
C GLN A 191 -11.09 -0.79 -6.00
N LEU A 192 -10.45 0.20 -6.63
CA LEU A 192 -11.14 1.23 -7.39
C LEU A 192 -11.95 0.62 -8.53
N THR A 193 -11.37 -0.35 -9.24
CA THR A 193 -12.05 -1.05 -10.33
C THR A 193 -13.33 -1.72 -9.84
N ILE A 194 -13.26 -2.54 -8.78
CA ILE A 194 -14.44 -3.15 -8.13
C ILE A 194 -15.43 -2.08 -7.64
N SER A 195 -14.92 -0.96 -7.14
CA SER A 195 -15.77 0.13 -6.64
C SER A 195 -16.61 0.75 -7.75
N VAL A 196 -16.08 0.83 -8.97
CA VAL A 196 -16.84 1.29 -10.14
C VAL A 196 -17.96 0.31 -10.51
N PHE A 197 -17.73 -1.01 -10.34
CA PHE A 197 -18.72 -2.05 -10.59
C PHE A 197 -19.82 -2.09 -9.52
N ALA A 198 -19.43 -2.23 -8.25
CA ALA A 198 -20.29 -2.63 -7.15
C ALA A 198 -20.38 -1.62 -5.98
N GLY A 199 -19.68 -0.49 -6.08
CA GLY A 199 -19.66 0.55 -5.04
C GLY A 199 -18.43 0.51 -4.12
N ALA A 200 -18.11 1.66 -3.51
CA ALA A 200 -16.87 1.86 -2.75
C ALA A 200 -16.75 0.96 -1.52
N ILE A 201 -17.87 0.70 -0.84
CA ILE A 201 -17.92 -0.19 0.31
C ILE A 201 -17.55 -1.61 -0.09
N VAL A 202 -18.10 -2.10 -1.20
CA VAL A 202 -17.79 -3.45 -1.72
C VAL A 202 -16.32 -3.55 -2.11
N GLY A 203 -15.80 -2.56 -2.84
CA GLY A 203 -14.38 -2.50 -3.17
C GLY A 203 -13.49 -2.61 -1.93
N TYR A 204 -13.75 -1.79 -0.92
CA TYR A 204 -13.01 -1.80 0.34
C TYR A 204 -13.08 -3.16 1.06
N ILE A 205 -14.29 -3.73 1.23
CA ILE A 205 -14.46 -5.04 1.89
C ILE A 205 -13.68 -6.12 1.15
N VAL A 206 -13.73 -6.15 -0.18
CA VAL A 206 -12.97 -7.13 -0.97
C VAL A 206 -11.47 -6.99 -0.74
N SER A 207 -10.94 -5.77 -0.67
CA SER A 207 -9.51 -5.54 -0.35
C SER A 207 -9.14 -6.02 1.06
N ILE A 208 -10.02 -5.83 2.05
CA ILE A 208 -9.78 -6.34 3.41
C ILE A 208 -9.79 -7.86 3.45
N VAL A 209 -10.79 -8.51 2.85
CA VAL A 209 -10.85 -9.97 2.76
C VAL A 209 -9.61 -10.50 2.03
N TYR A 210 -9.20 -9.84 0.95
CA TYR A 210 -8.01 -10.21 0.19
C TYR A 210 -6.72 -10.15 1.02
N LEU A 211 -6.58 -9.15 1.91
CA LEU A 211 -5.45 -9.10 2.85
C LEU A 211 -5.47 -10.29 3.82
N VAL A 212 -6.62 -10.59 4.44
CA VAL A 212 -6.74 -11.73 5.39
C VAL A 212 -6.42 -13.06 4.70
N VAL A 213 -6.96 -13.27 3.50
CA VAL A 213 -6.67 -14.44 2.65
C VAL A 213 -5.17 -14.52 2.34
N SER A 214 -4.51 -13.40 2.08
CA SER A 214 -3.07 -13.35 1.85
C SER A 214 -2.24 -13.65 3.09
N VAL A 215 -2.73 -13.32 4.30
CA VAL A 215 -2.09 -13.71 5.55
C VAL A 215 -2.15 -15.23 5.74
N TYR A 216 -3.32 -15.82 5.47
CA TYR A 216 -3.56 -17.25 5.67
C TYR A 216 -2.87 -18.14 4.62
N TRP A 217 -2.90 -17.76 3.34
CA TRP A 217 -2.32 -18.55 2.25
C TRP A 217 -1.12 -17.88 1.59
N VAL A 218 -0.06 -18.66 1.39
CA VAL A 218 1.10 -18.26 0.58
C VAL A 218 0.82 -18.62 -0.88
N SER A 219 0.73 -17.60 -1.74
CA SER A 219 0.50 -17.79 -3.17
C SER A 219 1.06 -16.60 -3.98
N PRO A 220 1.74 -16.85 -5.12
CA PRO A 220 2.19 -15.79 -6.04
C PRO A 220 1.08 -14.89 -6.57
N PHE A 221 -0.17 -15.33 -6.55
CA PHE A 221 -1.33 -14.55 -7.00
C PHE A 221 -1.95 -13.67 -5.89
N LEU A 222 -1.50 -13.85 -4.65
CA LEU A 222 -1.95 -13.10 -3.49
C LEU A 222 -0.93 -12.00 -3.19
N MET A 223 -1.12 -10.81 -3.75
CA MET A 223 -0.19 -9.67 -3.62
C MET A 223 0.04 -9.24 -2.17
N GLY A 224 -0.86 -9.57 -1.25
CA GLY A 224 -0.62 -9.36 0.17
C GLY A 224 0.57 -10.15 0.72
N ASN A 225 1.00 -11.24 0.06
CA ASN A 225 2.23 -11.94 0.41
C ASN A 225 3.49 -11.10 0.14
N TYR A 226 3.53 -10.35 -0.96
CA TYR A 226 4.66 -9.47 -1.29
C TYR A 226 4.67 -8.16 -0.50
N LEU A 227 3.55 -7.80 0.13
CA LEU A 227 3.46 -6.71 1.10
C LEU A 227 4.11 -7.06 2.45
N MET A 228 4.30 -8.34 2.76
CA MET A 228 4.97 -8.79 3.98
C MET A 228 6.45 -9.03 3.67
N ILE A 229 7.32 -8.18 4.20
CA ILE A 229 8.76 -8.24 3.92
C ILE A 229 9.32 -9.63 4.26
N ILE A 230 8.94 -10.19 5.42
CA ILE A 230 9.49 -11.47 5.91
C ILE A 230 9.21 -12.66 4.98
N ARG A 231 8.21 -12.57 4.11
CA ARG A 231 7.87 -13.63 3.17
C ARG A 231 8.69 -13.59 1.90
N ASN A 232 9.61 -12.64 1.73
CA ASN A 232 10.47 -12.61 0.55
C ASN A 232 11.46 -13.79 0.53
N ASN A 233 11.75 -14.34 -0.64
CA ASN A 233 12.66 -15.49 -0.82
C ASN A 233 14.10 -15.25 -0.33
N ARG A 234 14.51 -14.00 -0.16
CA ARG A 234 15.83 -13.66 0.40
C ARG A 234 15.87 -13.70 1.93
N ILE A 235 14.71 -13.66 2.56
CA ILE A 235 14.56 -13.59 4.01
C ILE A 235 14.10 -14.96 4.54
N CYS A 236 13.14 -15.57 3.85
CA CYS A 236 12.58 -16.86 4.20
C CYS A 236 12.82 -17.86 3.06
N ALA A 237 13.43 -19.00 3.37
CA ALA A 237 13.58 -20.11 2.42
C ALA A 237 12.20 -20.60 1.95
N GLY A 238 12.01 -20.70 0.62
CA GLY A 238 10.69 -20.99 0.04
C GLY A 238 9.74 -19.79 0.03
N GLY A 239 10.24 -18.59 0.33
CA GLY A 239 9.50 -17.35 0.23
C GLY A 239 9.20 -16.91 -1.21
N MET A 240 8.61 -15.74 -1.31
CA MET A 240 8.06 -15.12 -2.50
C MET A 240 9.15 -14.44 -3.34
N ASP A 241 9.17 -14.72 -4.63
CA ASP A 241 10.12 -14.11 -5.57
C ASP A 241 9.71 -12.68 -5.98
N ALA A 242 10.63 -11.72 -5.83
CA ALA A 242 10.35 -10.33 -6.10
C ALA A 242 10.02 -10.04 -7.58
N ALA A 243 10.68 -10.72 -8.52
CA ALA A 243 10.44 -10.53 -9.95
C ALA A 243 9.05 -11.05 -10.35
N ALA A 244 8.67 -12.24 -9.84
CA ALA A 244 7.31 -12.77 -9.99
C ALA A 244 6.26 -11.80 -9.42
N GLY A 245 6.55 -11.18 -8.27
CA GLY A 245 5.72 -10.13 -7.67
C GLY A 245 5.51 -8.94 -8.61
N ILE A 246 6.59 -8.38 -9.17
CA ILE A 246 6.51 -7.25 -10.09
C ILE A 246 5.70 -7.58 -11.34
N ILE A 247 5.97 -8.74 -11.96
CA ILE A 247 5.26 -9.20 -13.17
C ILE A 247 3.76 -9.36 -12.88
N SER A 248 3.41 -10.00 -11.76
CA SER A 248 2.02 -10.20 -11.35
C SER A 248 1.29 -8.86 -11.12
N CYS A 249 1.96 -7.87 -10.52
CA CYS A 249 1.41 -6.53 -10.32
C CYS A 249 1.10 -5.83 -11.64
N ILE A 250 2.03 -5.88 -12.60
CA ILE A 250 1.84 -5.26 -13.92
C ILE A 250 0.63 -5.88 -14.63
N ILE A 251 0.55 -7.21 -14.66
CA ILE A 251 -0.56 -7.94 -15.31
C ILE A 251 -1.90 -7.54 -14.66
N VAL A 252 -1.99 -7.60 -13.33
CA VAL A 252 -3.24 -7.31 -12.61
C VAL A 252 -3.65 -5.84 -12.75
N MET A 253 -2.71 -4.90 -12.73
CA MET A 253 -3.00 -3.48 -12.97
C MET A 253 -3.55 -3.25 -14.37
N VAL A 254 -2.93 -3.83 -15.42
CA VAL A 254 -3.41 -3.70 -16.80
C VAL A 254 -4.81 -4.28 -16.94
N VAL A 255 -5.06 -5.49 -16.44
CA VAL A 255 -6.38 -6.14 -16.49
C VAL A 255 -7.43 -5.29 -15.75
N SER A 256 -7.09 -4.75 -14.58
CA SER A 256 -8.00 -3.93 -13.79
C SER A 256 -8.36 -2.61 -14.48
N VAL A 257 -7.36 -1.90 -15.01
CA VAL A 257 -7.57 -0.63 -15.72
C VAL A 257 -8.37 -0.84 -17.00
N VAL A 258 -8.07 -1.88 -17.77
CA VAL A 258 -8.79 -2.20 -19.02
C VAL A 258 -10.23 -2.59 -18.72
N SER A 259 -10.47 -3.53 -17.80
CA SER A 259 -11.82 -3.99 -17.44
C SER A 259 -12.68 -2.86 -16.86
N GLY A 260 -12.12 -2.06 -15.93
CA GLY A 260 -12.80 -0.90 -15.36
C GLY A 260 -13.13 0.14 -16.43
N SER A 261 -12.22 0.41 -17.37
CA SER A 261 -12.43 1.36 -18.45
C SER A 261 -13.52 0.90 -19.43
N VAL A 262 -13.51 -0.37 -19.84
CA VAL A 262 -14.53 -0.94 -20.74
C VAL A 262 -15.91 -0.88 -20.10
N TYR A 263 -16.02 -1.28 -18.83
CA TYR A 263 -17.30 -1.27 -18.12
C TYR A 263 -17.82 0.14 -17.87
N PHE A 264 -16.97 1.05 -17.37
CA PHE A 264 -17.37 2.42 -17.08
C PHE A 264 -17.86 3.16 -18.33
N ASN A 265 -17.31 2.83 -19.50
CA ASN A 265 -17.76 3.41 -20.75
C ASN A 265 -19.17 2.94 -21.14
N ARG A 266 -19.55 1.71 -20.80
CA ARG A 266 -20.88 1.13 -21.08
C ARG A 266 -21.93 1.47 -20.00
N LYS A 267 -21.51 1.83 -18.79
CA LYS A 267 -22.40 2.14 -17.67
C LYS A 267 -23.27 3.36 -18.00
N ASN A 268 -24.56 3.30 -17.66
CA ASN A 268 -25.44 4.45 -17.75
C ASN A 268 -25.26 5.32 -16.48
N ILE A 269 -24.54 6.42 -16.61
CA ILE A 269 -24.10 7.30 -15.50
C ILE A 269 -24.50 8.77 -15.72
N LEU A 270 -25.32 9.04 -16.75
CA LEU A 270 -25.93 10.32 -17.05
C LEU A 270 -27.43 10.12 -17.27
#